data_AF-S4R4Q7-F1
#
_entry.id   AF-S4R4Q7-F1
#
_cell.length_a   1.000
_cell.length_b   1.000
_cell.length_c   1.000
_cell.angle_alpha   90.00
_cell.angle_beta   90.00
_cell.angle_gamma   90.00
#
_symmetry.space_group_name_H-M   'P 1'
#
loop_
_entity.id
_entity.type
_entity.pdbx_description
1 polymer ?
#
loop_
_entity_poly.entity_id
_entity_poly.type
_entity_poly.pdbx_seq_one_letter_code
_entity_poly.pdbx_strand_id
1 'polypeptide(L)'
;QVFKKAYIPRTLTDVVDYERDFDQMMQAKEEDAAFSVQHDNILYQTVTGLRKDLTGAQTAAPQVPALLEEDTDSSLSNGSDDGGSSSDDNNECVASNGDGPGFVHPKDRPQESPADKKERKKEVKDAQREKRKQKTPKHVKKRRERLGKIKSK
;
A
#
# COMPACT_ATOMS: atom_id res chain seq x y z
N GLN A 1 32.79 -10.11 -13.27
CA GLN A 1 31.46 -9.52 -13.01
C GLN A 1 31.42 -9.01 -11.57
N VAL A 2 31.29 -7.70 -11.36
CA VAL A 2 31.34 -7.04 -10.03
C VAL A 2 29.99 -7.17 -9.30
N PHE A 3 28.88 -7.08 -10.05
CA PHE A 3 27.52 -7.16 -9.53
C PHE A 3 27.23 -8.41 -8.67
N LYS A 4 27.75 -9.59 -9.04
CA LYS A 4 27.56 -10.84 -8.28
C LYS A 4 28.35 -10.91 -6.97
N LYS A 5 29.36 -10.05 -6.80
CA LYS A 5 30.21 -9.99 -5.61
C LYS A 5 29.83 -8.86 -4.68
N ALA A 6 29.04 -7.90 -5.15
CA ALA A 6 28.57 -6.77 -4.36
C ALA A 6 27.35 -7.16 -3.52
N TYR A 7 27.31 -6.68 -2.28
CA TYR A 7 26.10 -6.74 -1.47
C TYR A 7 25.12 -5.68 -1.94
N ILE A 8 23.89 -6.08 -2.27
CA ILE A 8 22.81 -5.17 -2.70
C ILE A 8 21.73 -5.16 -1.61
N PRO A 9 21.68 -4.10 -0.79
CA PRO A 9 20.64 -3.90 0.22
C PRO A 9 19.22 -4.04 -0.33
N ARG A 10 18.34 -4.73 0.41
CA ARG A 10 16.91 -4.86 0.07
C ARG A 10 16.09 -3.70 0.65
N THR A 11 16.48 -3.20 1.82
CA THR A 11 15.84 -2.08 2.50
C THR A 11 16.84 -0.96 2.76
N LEU A 12 16.37 0.28 2.83
CA LEU A 12 17.23 1.44 3.12
C LEU A 12 17.87 1.40 4.52
N THR A 13 17.32 0.61 5.44
CA THR A 13 17.90 0.37 6.77
C THR A 13 19.26 -0.31 6.71
N ASP A 14 19.51 -1.08 5.64
CA ASP A 14 20.72 -1.88 5.48
C ASP A 14 21.82 -1.08 4.75
N VAL A 15 21.51 0.14 4.30
CA VAL A 15 22.45 1.07 3.68
C VAL A 15 23.10 1.90 4.79
N VAL A 16 24.41 1.73 4.97
CA VAL A 16 25.16 2.40 6.06
C VAL A 16 25.22 3.92 5.84
N ASP A 17 25.57 4.35 4.62
CA ASP A 17 25.89 5.76 4.32
C ASP A 17 24.93 6.35 3.26
N TYR A 18 23.61 6.26 3.46
CA TYR A 18 22.63 6.73 2.47
C TYR A 18 22.70 8.26 2.20
N GLU A 19 23.17 9.04 3.17
CA GLU A 19 23.33 10.50 3.02
C GLU A 19 24.45 10.83 2.04
N ARG A 20 25.60 10.13 2.14
CA ARG A 20 26.73 10.32 1.23
C ARG A 20 26.36 9.95 -0.20
N ASP A 21 25.63 8.85 -0.36
CA ASP A 21 25.18 8.37 -1.67
C ASP A 21 24.21 9.39 -2.32
N PHE A 22 23.36 10.05 -1.52
CA PHE A 22 22.50 11.15 -1.97
C PHE A 22 23.30 12.39 -2.39
N ASP A 23 24.29 12.80 -1.59
CA ASP A 23 25.13 13.96 -1.89
C ASP A 23 25.94 13.75 -3.19
N GLN A 24 26.49 12.55 -3.37
CA GLN A 24 27.20 12.18 -4.62
C GLN A 24 26.27 12.28 -5.83
N MET A 25 25.01 11.83 -5.70
CA MET A 25 24.03 11.93 -6.77
C MET A 25 23.64 13.38 -7.09
N MET A 26 23.51 14.22 -6.05
CA MET A 26 23.17 15.64 -6.23
C MET A 26 24.32 16.41 -6.89
N GLN A 27 25.56 16.15 -6.49
CA GLN A 27 26.76 16.75 -7.12
C GLN A 27 26.89 16.30 -8.58
N ALA A 28 26.69 15.00 -8.86
CA ALA A 28 26.74 14.45 -10.21
C ALA A 28 25.61 14.95 -11.13
N LYS A 29 24.51 15.46 -10.57
CA LYS A 29 23.42 16.08 -11.34
C LYS A 29 23.75 17.52 -11.76
N GLU A 30 24.58 18.20 -11.00
CA GLU A 30 25.02 19.58 -11.27
C GLU A 30 26.15 19.62 -12.31
N GLU A 31 27.03 18.62 -12.29
CA GLU A 31 28.05 18.42 -13.33
C GLU A 31 27.46 17.57 -14.47
N ASP A 32 26.92 18.23 -15.49
CA ASP A 32 26.40 17.70 -16.78
C ASP A 32 26.46 16.16 -16.99
N ALA A 33 25.30 15.61 -17.36
CA ALA A 33 24.89 14.20 -17.59
C ALA A 33 25.81 13.23 -18.40
N ALA A 34 27.08 13.55 -18.63
CA ALA A 34 28.07 12.72 -19.28
C ALA A 34 28.70 11.65 -18.35
N PHE A 35 28.45 11.71 -17.04
CA PHE A 35 29.01 10.75 -16.07
C PHE A 35 28.01 9.70 -15.56
N SER A 36 27.08 9.28 -16.42
CA SER A 36 26.18 8.14 -16.17
C SER A 36 26.92 6.86 -15.72
N VAL A 37 28.21 6.78 -16.02
CA VAL A 37 29.14 5.70 -15.66
C VAL A 37 29.32 5.53 -14.13
N GLN A 38 29.02 6.54 -13.29
CA GLN A 38 29.11 6.38 -11.82
C GLN A 38 27.80 6.12 -11.09
N HIS A 39 26.68 6.04 -11.80
CA HIS A 39 25.45 5.50 -11.20
C HIS A 39 25.58 4.03 -10.78
N ASP A 40 26.60 3.33 -11.29
CA ASP A 40 26.92 1.94 -10.95
C ASP A 40 27.29 1.71 -9.48
N ASN A 41 27.63 2.76 -8.72
CA ASN A 41 27.94 2.62 -7.30
C ASN A 41 26.70 2.39 -6.43
N ILE A 42 25.52 2.80 -6.88
CA ILE A 42 24.29 2.80 -6.07
C ILE A 42 23.34 1.72 -6.57
N LEU A 43 23.69 0.48 -6.23
CA LEU A 43 23.06 -0.74 -6.77
C LEU A 43 21.65 -1.03 -6.21
N TYR A 44 21.26 -0.40 -5.09
CA TYR A 44 20.01 -0.68 -4.40
C TYR A 44 18.81 0.14 -4.94
N GLN A 45 19.04 1.05 -5.90
CA GLN A 45 18.02 1.95 -6.43
C GLN A 45 16.80 1.21 -7.00
N THR A 46 17.03 0.22 -7.86
CA THR A 46 15.97 -0.55 -8.54
C THR A 46 15.24 -1.47 -7.56
N VAL A 47 15.97 -2.07 -6.62
CA VAL A 47 15.42 -2.96 -5.60
C VAL A 47 14.50 -2.22 -4.63
N THR A 48 14.87 -0.99 -4.27
CA THR A 48 14.11 -0.15 -3.32
C THR A 48 13.01 0.68 -4.01
N GLY A 49 12.99 0.72 -5.34
CA GLY A 49 12.01 1.48 -6.11
C GLY A 49 12.18 3.00 -6.01
N LEU A 50 13.40 3.46 -5.74
CA LEU A 50 13.74 4.88 -5.67
C LEU A 50 13.94 5.46 -7.08
N ARG A 51 13.72 6.77 -7.20
CA ARG A 51 14.03 7.51 -8.43
C ARG A 51 15.54 7.51 -8.72
N LYS A 52 15.91 7.83 -9.97
CA LYS A 52 17.30 8.02 -10.41
C LYS A 52 18.07 8.99 -9.50
N ASP A 53 17.39 10.04 -9.06
CA ASP A 53 17.93 11.08 -8.18
C ASP A 53 17.91 10.69 -6.68
N LEU A 54 17.65 9.42 -6.33
CA LEU A 54 17.40 8.90 -4.97
C LEU A 54 16.27 9.62 -4.19
N THR A 55 15.58 10.54 -4.85
CA THR A 55 14.55 11.38 -4.27
C THR A 55 13.24 10.62 -4.23
N GLY A 56 12.90 10.05 -3.08
CA GLY A 56 11.62 9.41 -2.83
C GLY A 56 11.32 8.21 -3.75
N ALA A 57 10.14 7.63 -3.55
CA ALA A 57 9.67 6.50 -4.33
C ALA A 57 9.32 6.95 -5.76
N GLN A 58 9.59 6.09 -6.73
CA GLN A 58 9.18 6.28 -8.11
C GLN A 58 7.65 6.10 -8.21
N THR A 59 6.91 7.21 -8.26
CA THR A 59 5.43 7.23 -8.31
C THR A 59 4.85 7.31 -9.71
N ALA A 60 5.66 7.64 -10.71
CA ALA A 60 5.27 7.43 -12.10
C ALA A 60 5.05 5.93 -12.30
N ALA A 61 3.94 5.57 -12.95
CA ALA A 61 3.53 4.20 -13.28
C ALA A 61 4.75 3.32 -13.57
N PRO A 62 4.76 2.03 -13.16
CA PRO A 62 5.95 1.18 -13.21
C PRO A 62 6.51 1.23 -14.63
N GLN A 63 7.49 2.11 -14.85
CA GLN A 63 8.25 2.12 -16.07
C GLN A 63 8.98 0.80 -15.95
N VAL A 64 8.47 -0.15 -16.71
CA VAL A 64 9.09 -1.44 -16.95
C VAL A 64 10.59 -1.12 -17.08
N PRO A 65 11.44 -1.58 -16.15
CA PRO A 65 12.85 -1.22 -16.18
C PRO A 65 13.36 -1.47 -17.60
N ALA A 66 14.18 -0.57 -18.16
CA ALA A 66 14.54 -0.58 -19.59
C ALA A 66 14.97 -1.97 -20.14
N LEU A 67 15.45 -2.87 -19.28
CA LEU A 67 15.74 -4.28 -19.56
C LEU A 67 14.53 -5.18 -19.87
N LEU A 68 13.29 -4.74 -19.63
CA LEU A 68 12.06 -5.48 -19.81
C LEU A 68 11.16 -4.86 -20.91
N GLU A 69 11.60 -3.76 -21.53
CA GLU A 69 10.89 -3.12 -22.66
C GLU A 69 11.16 -3.83 -24.00
N GLU A 70 12.04 -4.84 -24.01
CA GLU A 70 12.39 -5.65 -25.17
C GLU A 70 12.06 -7.13 -24.88
N ASP A 71 10.86 -7.60 -25.28
CA ASP A 71 10.47 -9.01 -25.54
C ASP A 71 8.96 -9.25 -25.36
N THR A 72 8.10 -8.42 -25.96
CA THR A 72 6.67 -8.73 -26.12
C THR A 72 6.36 -9.21 -27.53
N ASP A 73 7.07 -10.24 -28.00
CA ASP A 73 6.70 -11.04 -29.18
C ASP A 73 7.30 -12.46 -29.07
N SER A 74 6.77 -13.26 -28.13
CA SER A 74 6.81 -14.72 -28.30
C SER A 74 5.58 -15.36 -27.67
N SER A 75 4.81 -16.02 -28.53
CA SER A 75 3.66 -16.82 -28.16
C SER A 75 4.12 -18.08 -27.45
N LEU A 76 3.60 -18.32 -26.24
CA LEU A 76 3.48 -19.67 -25.69
C LEU A 76 2.10 -19.81 -25.07
N SER A 77 1.25 -20.54 -25.78
CA SER A 77 0.01 -21.06 -25.25
C SER A 77 0.25 -22.38 -24.52
N ASN A 78 -0.65 -22.60 -23.56
CA ASN A 78 -1.14 -23.88 -23.05
C ASN A 78 -0.57 -24.40 -21.72
N GLY A 79 -1.48 -24.51 -20.75
CA GLY A 79 -1.28 -25.11 -19.44
C GLY A 79 -2.51 -24.92 -18.55
N SER A 80 -3.64 -25.47 -18.96
CA SER A 80 -4.84 -25.64 -18.14
C SER A 80 -4.56 -26.66 -17.03
N ASP A 81 -4.73 -26.27 -15.76
CA ASP A 81 -5.19 -27.20 -14.72
C ASP A 81 -6.03 -26.47 -13.66
N ASP A 82 -7.13 -27.13 -13.34
CA ASP A 82 -8.20 -26.81 -12.42
C ASP A 82 -7.81 -27.28 -11.02
N GLY A 83 -7.95 -26.43 -10.01
CA GLY A 83 -7.51 -26.74 -8.65
C GLY A 83 -8.10 -25.77 -7.65
N GLY A 84 -9.40 -25.90 -7.41
CA GLY A 84 -10.14 -25.11 -6.43
C GLY A 84 -9.59 -25.26 -5.01
N SER A 85 -9.39 -24.13 -4.35
CA SER A 85 -9.47 -24.03 -2.89
C SER A 85 -10.13 -22.71 -2.53
N SER A 86 -11.45 -22.76 -2.38
CA SER A 86 -12.26 -21.71 -1.77
C SER A 86 -11.83 -21.56 -0.31
N SER A 87 -11.16 -20.47 0.01
CA SER A 87 -11.09 -19.98 1.38
C SER A 87 -11.84 -18.65 1.43
N ASP A 88 -13.11 -18.81 1.76
CA ASP A 88 -14.06 -17.77 2.09
C ASP A 88 -13.58 -17.03 3.35
N ASP A 89 -12.92 -15.88 3.17
CA ASP A 89 -12.69 -14.91 4.24
C ASP A 89 -13.49 -13.64 3.90
N ASN A 90 -14.80 -13.76 4.09
CA ASN A 90 -15.76 -12.67 4.12
C ASN A 90 -15.42 -11.68 5.25
N ASN A 91 -14.43 -10.82 5.03
CA ASN A 91 -14.33 -9.58 5.77
C ASN A 91 -15.23 -8.55 5.09
N GLU A 92 -16.52 -8.58 5.47
CA GLU A 92 -17.55 -7.60 5.13
C GLU A 92 -17.08 -6.21 5.60
N CYS A 93 -16.23 -5.57 4.79
CA CYS A 93 -15.99 -4.15 4.87
C CYS A 93 -17.31 -3.49 4.48
N VAL A 94 -18.07 -3.12 5.50
CA VAL A 94 -19.29 -2.33 5.35
C VAL A 94 -18.94 -1.08 4.55
N ALA A 95 -19.19 -1.15 3.24
CA ALA A 95 -19.25 -0.03 2.34
C ALA A 95 -20.37 0.86 2.89
N SER A 96 -19.98 1.79 3.75
CA SER A 96 -20.85 2.85 4.21
C SER A 96 -21.00 3.79 3.03
N ASN A 97 -21.95 3.45 2.16
CA ASN A 97 -22.57 4.40 1.24
C ASN A 97 -22.97 5.63 2.07
N GLY A 98 -22.38 6.77 1.76
CA GLY A 98 -22.65 8.04 2.44
C GLY A 98 -21.44 8.95 2.41
N ASP A 99 -21.52 9.96 1.57
CA ASP A 99 -20.66 11.13 1.41
C ASP A 99 -20.00 11.58 2.73
N GLY A 100 -18.77 11.11 2.98
CA GLY A 100 -17.95 11.49 4.13
C GLY A 100 -16.48 11.40 3.77
N PRO A 101 -15.60 12.24 4.36
CA PRO A 101 -14.20 12.29 3.98
C PRO A 101 -13.57 10.92 4.18
N GLY A 102 -12.87 10.45 3.13
CA GLY A 102 -12.28 9.12 3.05
C GLY A 102 -11.44 8.76 4.26
N PHE A 103 -11.12 7.48 4.42
CA PHE A 103 -10.31 6.96 5.52
C PHE A 103 -8.99 7.75 5.67
N VAL A 104 -8.96 8.72 6.59
CA VAL A 104 -7.78 9.54 6.87
C VAL A 104 -6.88 8.78 7.82
N HIS A 105 -5.66 8.49 7.35
CA HIS A 105 -4.63 7.81 8.14
C HIS A 105 -4.36 8.61 9.43
N PRO A 106 -4.15 7.96 10.60
CA PRO A 106 -4.03 8.65 11.88
C PRO A 106 -2.94 9.74 11.96
N LYS A 107 -1.92 9.66 11.09
CA LYS A 107 -0.83 10.64 10.96
C LYS A 107 -1.21 11.89 10.16
N ASP A 108 -2.24 11.80 9.32
CA ASP A 108 -2.69 12.88 8.43
C ASP A 108 -3.84 13.69 9.06
N ARG A 109 -4.22 13.36 10.29
CA ARG A 109 -5.21 14.14 11.05
C ARG A 109 -4.54 15.38 11.65
N PRO A 110 -5.22 16.54 11.63
CA PRO A 110 -4.75 17.73 12.31
C PRO A 110 -4.34 17.42 13.75
N GLN A 111 -3.24 18.03 14.23
CA GLN A 111 -2.79 17.92 15.62
C GLN A 111 -3.82 18.58 16.54
N GLU A 112 -4.81 17.80 16.95
CA GLU A 112 -5.84 18.20 17.92
C GLU A 112 -5.27 18.24 19.34
N SER A 113 -5.74 19.20 20.14
CA SER A 113 -5.34 19.32 21.54
C SER A 113 -5.76 18.07 22.32
N PRO A 114 -5.13 17.75 23.46
CA PRO A 114 -5.52 16.61 24.29
C PRO A 114 -6.94 16.72 24.86
N ALA A 115 -7.54 17.92 24.88
CA ALA A 115 -8.93 18.12 25.28
C ALA A 115 -9.90 17.67 24.17
N ASP A 116 -9.68 18.12 22.93
CA ASP A 116 -10.54 17.82 21.77
C ASP A 116 -10.60 16.30 21.51
N LYS A 117 -9.48 15.59 21.68
CA LYS A 117 -9.42 14.12 21.54
C LYS A 117 -10.32 13.40 22.55
N LYS A 118 -10.48 13.94 23.77
CA LYS A 118 -11.33 13.35 24.80
C LYS A 118 -12.81 13.58 24.50
N GLU A 119 -13.16 14.78 24.05
CA GLU A 119 -14.53 15.14 23.68
C GLU A 119 -15.02 14.30 22.49
N ARG A 120 -14.24 14.20 21.42
CA ARG A 120 -14.55 13.33 20.27
C ARG A 120 -14.72 11.86 20.68
N LYS A 121 -13.85 11.36 21.56
CA LYS A 121 -13.96 9.98 22.07
C LYS A 121 -15.21 9.78 22.92
N LYS A 122 -15.65 10.80 23.66
CA LYS A 122 -16.88 10.78 24.45
C LYS A 122 -18.10 10.73 23.52
N GLU A 123 -18.17 11.62 22.53
CA GLU A 123 -19.26 11.67 21.55
C GLU A 123 -19.42 10.35 20.79
N VAL A 124 -18.32 9.78 20.29
CA VAL A 124 -18.34 8.49 19.57
C VAL A 124 -18.85 7.36 20.48
N LYS A 125 -18.45 7.35 21.76
CA LYS A 125 -18.91 6.34 22.72
C LYS A 125 -20.40 6.50 23.04
N ASP A 126 -20.88 7.73 23.20
CA ASP A 126 -22.27 8.03 23.53
C ASP A 126 -23.18 7.70 22.34
N ALA A 127 -22.81 8.11 21.13
CA ALA A 127 -23.52 7.72 19.90
C ALA A 127 -23.58 6.19 19.71
N GLN A 128 -22.49 5.48 20.00
CA GLN A 128 -22.48 4.01 19.91
C GLN A 128 -23.33 3.36 21.00
N ARG A 129 -23.35 3.94 22.23
CA ARG A 129 -24.21 3.48 23.32
C ARG A 129 -25.68 3.65 22.96
N GLU A 130 -26.07 4.78 22.39
CA GLU A 130 -27.44 5.02 21.90
C GLU A 130 -27.82 4.04 20.79
N LYS A 131 -26.95 3.82 19.80
CA LYS A 131 -27.16 2.80 18.74
C LYS A 131 -27.31 1.39 19.31
N ARG A 132 -26.58 1.03 20.38
CA ARG A 132 -26.74 -0.27 21.06
C ARG A 132 -28.08 -0.39 21.77
N LYS A 133 -28.60 0.70 22.36
CA LYS A 133 -29.93 0.72 23.02
C LYS A 133 -31.06 0.46 22.04
N GLN A 134 -30.99 1.05 20.85
CA GLN A 134 -32.02 0.94 19.81
C GLN A 134 -31.84 -0.27 18.87
N LYS A 135 -30.79 -1.07 19.07
CA LYS A 135 -30.47 -2.21 18.21
C LYS A 135 -31.56 -3.28 18.27
N THR A 136 -31.94 -3.83 17.11
CA THR A 136 -32.86 -4.96 17.05
C THR A 136 -32.28 -6.20 17.76
N PRO A 137 -33.04 -6.86 18.66
CA PRO A 137 -32.58 -8.05 19.35
C PRO A 137 -32.18 -9.17 18.39
N LYS A 138 -31.13 -9.92 18.72
CA LYS A 138 -30.55 -10.99 17.87
C LYS A 138 -31.60 -12.03 17.44
N HIS A 139 -32.50 -12.42 18.34
CA HIS A 139 -33.54 -13.43 18.05
C HIS A 139 -34.57 -12.93 17.03
N VAL A 140 -34.93 -11.64 17.07
CA VAL A 140 -35.83 -11.01 16.08
C VAL A 140 -35.15 -10.96 14.71
N LYS A 141 -33.88 -10.55 14.64
CA LYS A 141 -33.10 -10.58 13.39
C LYS A 141 -33.05 -12.00 12.79
N LYS A 142 -32.72 -13.00 13.62
CA LYS A 142 -32.66 -14.42 13.19
C LYS A 142 -34.00 -14.94 12.67
N ARG A 143 -35.12 -14.59 13.33
CA ARG A 143 -36.46 -14.99 12.87
C ARG A 143 -36.80 -14.36 11.52
N ARG A 144 -36.55 -13.06 11.35
CA ARG A 144 -36.78 -12.35 10.08
C ARG A 144 -36.00 -12.98 8.93
N GLU A 145 -34.73 -13.30 9.16
CA GLU A 145 -33.87 -13.92 8.15
C GLU A 145 -34.34 -15.34 7.76
N ARG A 146 -34.72 -16.17 8.74
CA ARG A 146 -35.28 -17.50 8.47
C ARG A 146 -36.56 -17.44 7.65
N LEU A 147 -37.50 -16.56 8.01
CA LEU A 147 -38.75 -16.39 7.27
C LEU A 147 -38.50 -15.84 5.85
N GLY A 148 -37.55 -14.93 5.69
CA GLY A 148 -37.13 -14.44 4.37
C GLY A 148 -36.64 -15.57 3.45
N LYS A 149 -35.79 -16.47 3.97
CA LYS A 149 -35.26 -17.63 3.22
C LYS A 149 -36.32 -18.68 2.86
N ILE A 150 -37.37 -18.82 3.68
CA ILE A 150 -38.49 -19.72 3.40
C ILE A 150 -39.41 -19.11 2.34
N LYS A 151 -39.65 -17.79 2.39
CA LYS A 151 -40.53 -17.10 1.43
C LYS A 151 -39.88 -16.95 0.04
N SER A 152 -38.55 -16.99 -0.04
CA SER A 152 -37.82 -16.93 -1.31
C SER A 152 -37.60 -18.29 -1.96
N LYS A 153 -38.08 -19.38 -1.35
CA LYS A 153 -38.12 -20.73 -1.92
C LYS A 153 -39.57 -21.05 -2.30
#